data_AF-X1DYX2-F1
#
_entry.id   AF-X1DYX2-F1
#
_cell.length_a   1.000
_cell.length_b   1.000
_cell.length_c   1.000
_cell.angle_alpha   90.00
_cell.angle_beta   90.00
_cell.angle_gamma   90.00
#
_symmetry.space_group_name_H-M   'P 1'
#
loop_
_entity.id
_entity.type
_entity.pdbx_description
1 polymer ?
#
loop_
_entity_poly.entity_id
_entity_poly.type
_entity_poly.pdbx_seq_one_letter_code
_entity_poly.pdbx_strand_id
1 'polypeptide(L)'
;MNKMEDAERMQVLNRHTMIDSHLKDLLLFQFSREEKEVEELLFHPNKGGPLSTMTNKAKLAYALGLIDKPTLNDLRKINNIRNVFAHNTDMNFENDQVLQHVRKFSSVKGKGKRKPVTLRNSFDLYTAACKECSTTVWRAVVKEVKKESGRMKKKKKKKKKPK
;
A
#
# COMPACT_ATOMS: atom_id res chain seq x y z
N MET A 1 -1.28 1.95 31.02
CA MET A 1 -1.16 1.66 29.58
C MET A 1 -1.87 0.35 29.29
N ASN A 2 -2.94 0.38 28.49
CA ASN A 2 -3.84 -0.75 28.29
C ASN A 2 -3.28 -1.67 27.19
N LYS A 3 -3.05 -2.96 27.47
CA LYS A 3 -2.39 -3.91 26.54
C LYS A 3 -3.05 -3.99 25.15
N MET A 4 -4.35 -3.69 25.07
CA MET A 4 -5.12 -3.74 23.83
C MET A 4 -4.82 -2.55 22.90
N GLU A 5 -4.56 -1.36 23.44
CA GLU A 5 -4.23 -0.15 22.67
C GLU A 5 -2.84 -0.28 22.03
N ASP A 6 -1.89 -0.86 22.76
CA ASP A 6 -0.55 -1.17 22.23
C ASP A 6 -0.62 -2.16 21.06
N ALA A 7 -1.53 -3.14 21.12
CA ALA A 7 -1.73 -4.10 20.05
C ALA A 7 -2.34 -3.47 18.78
N GLU A 8 -3.32 -2.58 18.93
CA GLU A 8 -3.90 -1.82 17.82
C GLU A 8 -2.85 -0.93 17.15
N ARG A 9 -2.08 -0.18 17.94
CA ARG A 9 -0.97 0.65 17.47
C ARG A 9 0.03 -0.17 16.67
N MET A 10 0.48 -1.30 17.22
CA MET A 10 1.42 -2.19 16.55
C MET A 10 0.86 -2.69 15.20
N GLN A 11 -0.42 -3.06 15.16
CA GLN A 11 -1.06 -3.49 13.90
C GLN A 11 -1.18 -2.36 12.88
N VAL A 12 -1.47 -1.13 13.31
CA VAL A 12 -1.52 0.03 12.41
C VAL A 12 -0.17 0.26 11.75
N LEU A 13 0.91 0.27 12.54
CA LEU A 13 2.27 0.47 12.05
C LEU A 13 2.71 -0.68 11.12
N ASN A 14 2.52 -1.93 11.54
CA ASN A 14 2.94 -3.09 10.76
C ASN A 14 2.22 -3.18 9.41
N ARG A 15 0.91 -2.92 9.38
CA ARG A 15 0.13 -2.95 8.12
C ARG A 15 0.57 -1.84 7.16
N HIS A 16 0.90 -0.65 7.66
CA HIS A 16 1.46 0.44 6.86
C HIS A 16 2.78 0.01 6.22
N THR A 17 3.72 -0.53 7.01
CA THR A 17 5.02 -1.02 6.52
C THR A 17 4.88 -2.11 5.47
N MET A 18 3.98 -3.08 5.67
CA MET A 18 3.76 -4.16 4.69
C MET A 18 3.26 -3.62 3.34
N ILE A 19 2.30 -2.70 3.35
CA ILE A 19 1.76 -2.09 2.14
C ILE A 19 2.84 -1.25 1.44
N ASP A 20 3.65 -0.53 2.22
CA ASP A 20 4.77 0.27 1.71
C ASP A 20 5.83 -0.59 1.00
N SER A 21 6.16 -1.77 1.54
CA SER A 21 7.03 -2.74 0.90
C SER A 21 6.43 -3.27 -0.40
N HIS A 22 5.16 -3.68 -0.41
CA HIS A 22 4.51 -4.15 -1.64
C HIS A 22 4.47 -3.08 -2.74
N LEU A 23 4.30 -1.81 -2.38
CA LEU A 23 4.36 -0.71 -3.34
C LEU A 23 5.78 -0.49 -3.89
N LYS A 24 6.82 -0.65 -3.04
CA LYS A 24 8.22 -0.63 -3.49
C LYS A 24 8.45 -1.75 -4.51
N ASP A 25 8.11 -2.99 -4.16
CA ASP A 25 8.28 -4.15 -5.04
C ASP A 25 7.57 -3.94 -6.38
N LEU A 26 6.33 -3.45 -6.35
CA LEU A 26 5.55 -3.15 -7.56
C LEU A 26 6.25 -2.15 -8.48
N LEU A 27 6.82 -1.10 -7.91
CA LEU A 27 7.48 -0.04 -8.67
C LEU A 27 8.85 -0.48 -9.19
N LEU A 28 9.58 -1.33 -8.47
CA LEU A 28 10.86 -1.87 -8.93
C LEU A 28 10.74 -2.60 -10.27
N PHE A 29 9.61 -3.28 -10.53
CA PHE A 29 9.35 -3.91 -11.85
C PHE A 29 9.24 -2.93 -13.02
N GLN A 30 9.07 -1.63 -12.76
CA GLN A 30 8.90 -0.62 -13.82
C GLN A 30 10.24 0.00 -14.26
N PHE A 31 11.30 -0.20 -13.48
CA PHE A 31 12.62 0.34 -13.81
C PHE A 31 13.45 -0.70 -14.58
N SER A 32 14.21 -0.22 -15.58
CA SER A 32 15.09 -1.08 -16.40
C SER A 32 16.53 -1.13 -15.90
N ARG A 33 16.82 -0.45 -14.79
CA ARG A 33 18.15 -0.35 -14.16
C ARG A 33 18.30 -1.41 -13.07
N GLU A 34 19.52 -1.56 -12.55
CA GLU A 34 19.78 -2.48 -11.45
C GLU A 34 18.96 -2.07 -10.22
N GLU A 35 18.39 -3.06 -9.53
CA GLU A 35 17.56 -2.85 -8.35
C GLU A 35 18.26 -1.99 -7.29
N LYS A 36 19.53 -2.30 -6.97
CA LYS A 36 20.30 -1.54 -5.97
C LYS A 36 20.45 -0.07 -6.33
N GLU A 37 20.77 0.23 -7.58
CA GLU A 37 20.91 1.61 -8.06
C GLU A 37 19.59 2.38 -7.93
N VAL A 38 18.48 1.75 -8.34
CA VAL A 38 17.14 2.32 -8.24
C VAL A 38 16.72 2.54 -6.78
N GLU A 39 17.01 1.57 -5.92
CA GLU A 39 16.73 1.66 -4.48
C GLU A 39 17.44 2.85 -3.84
N GLU A 40 18.73 3.00 -4.13
CA GLU A 40 19.53 4.11 -3.59
C GLU A 40 19.06 5.47 -4.10
N LEU A 41 18.74 5.59 -5.39
CA LEU A 41 18.34 6.86 -6.01
C LEU A 41 16.92 7.28 -5.62
N LEU A 42 15.98 6.33 -5.58
CA LEU A 42 14.56 6.66 -5.52
C LEU A 42 13.93 6.37 -4.15
N PHE A 43 14.34 5.31 -3.47
CA PHE A 43 13.62 4.78 -2.31
C PHE A 43 14.31 5.08 -0.98
N HIS A 44 15.57 5.49 -0.98
CA HIS A 44 16.35 5.68 0.24
C HIS A 44 15.86 6.90 1.05
N PRO A 45 15.31 6.70 2.27
CA PRO A 45 14.70 7.79 3.05
C PRO A 45 15.72 8.84 3.48
N ASN A 46 16.89 8.42 3.97
CA ASN A 46 17.90 9.36 4.48
C ASN A 46 18.64 10.15 3.39
N LYS A 47 18.55 9.72 2.11
CA LYS A 47 19.15 10.41 0.97
C LYS A 47 18.14 11.33 0.26
N GLY A 48 16.94 11.50 0.83
CA GLY A 48 15.89 12.33 0.23
C GLY A 48 15.26 11.71 -1.02
N GLY A 49 15.29 10.38 -1.15
CA GLY A 49 14.74 9.70 -2.33
C GLY A 49 13.27 10.09 -2.58
N PRO A 50 12.88 10.45 -3.81
CA PRO A 50 11.53 10.95 -4.11
C PRO A 50 10.41 9.94 -3.80
N LEU A 51 10.72 8.65 -3.79
CA LEU A 51 9.82 7.53 -3.47
C LEU A 51 10.07 6.94 -2.08
N SER A 52 10.70 7.69 -1.17
CA SER A 52 10.96 7.28 0.22
C SER A 52 9.70 7.07 1.06
N THR A 53 8.57 7.67 0.68
CA THR A 53 7.31 7.57 1.44
C THR A 53 6.26 6.73 0.72
N MET A 54 5.47 5.97 1.49
CA MET A 54 4.34 5.19 0.97
C MET A 54 3.39 6.01 0.11
N THR A 55 3.11 7.26 0.51
CA THR A 55 2.22 8.14 -0.25
C THR A 55 2.80 8.52 -1.61
N ASN A 56 4.11 8.75 -1.72
CA ASN A 56 4.76 9.04 -3.00
C ASN A 56 4.79 7.80 -3.90
N LYS A 57 5.09 6.62 -3.33
CA LYS A 57 5.00 5.35 -4.06
C LYS A 57 3.58 5.11 -4.60
N ALA A 58 2.55 5.31 -3.77
CA ALA A 58 1.16 5.15 -4.17
C ALA A 58 0.76 6.14 -5.29
N LYS A 59 1.21 7.39 -5.22
CA LYS A 59 0.97 8.39 -6.28
C LYS A 59 1.60 7.94 -7.61
N LEU A 60 2.84 7.48 -7.59
CA LEU A 60 3.51 7.01 -8.80
C LEU A 60 2.83 5.74 -9.35
N ALA A 61 2.51 4.77 -8.50
CA ALA A 61 1.81 3.56 -8.90
C ALA A 61 0.45 3.86 -9.57
N TYR A 62 -0.28 4.85 -9.06
CA TYR A 62 -1.52 5.34 -9.69
C TYR A 62 -1.25 6.02 -11.02
N ALA A 63 -0.25 6.90 -11.10
CA ALA A 63 0.11 7.60 -12.34
C ALA A 63 0.54 6.63 -13.46
N LEU A 64 1.17 5.52 -13.10
CA LEU A 64 1.54 4.43 -14.02
C LEU A 64 0.39 3.48 -14.34
N GLY A 65 -0.81 3.69 -13.78
CA GLY A 65 -1.98 2.84 -14.01
C GLY A 65 -1.91 1.47 -13.35
N LEU A 66 -1.02 1.27 -12.36
CA LEU A 66 -0.83 -0.01 -11.67
C LEU A 66 -1.88 -0.24 -10.57
N ILE A 67 -2.45 0.84 -10.04
CA ILE A 67 -3.56 0.83 -9.08
C ILE A 67 -4.62 1.83 -9.50
N ASP A 68 -5.85 1.64 -9.04
CA ASP A 68 -6.97 2.53 -9.34
C ASP A 68 -7.10 3.70 -8.35
N LYS A 69 -7.98 4.65 -8.69
CA LYS A 69 -8.23 5.84 -7.86
C LYS A 69 -8.78 5.51 -6.47
N PRO A 70 -9.74 4.57 -6.30
CA PRO A 70 -10.17 4.11 -4.98
C PRO A 70 -9.00 3.61 -4.12
N THR A 71 -8.13 2.77 -4.66
CA THR A 71 -6.96 2.24 -3.94
C THR A 71 -6.02 3.37 -3.50
N LEU A 72 -5.67 4.31 -4.40
CA LEU A 72 -4.84 5.47 -4.03
C LEU A 72 -5.48 6.27 -2.88
N ASN A 73 -6.78 6.54 -2.96
CA ASN A 73 -7.48 7.31 -1.96
C ASN A 73 -7.48 6.59 -0.60
N ASP A 74 -7.58 5.27 -0.57
CA ASP A 74 -7.59 4.48 0.67
C ASP A 74 -6.19 4.36 1.27
N LEU A 75 -5.16 4.18 0.45
CA LEU A 75 -3.76 4.23 0.88
C LEU A 75 -3.40 5.55 1.58
N ARG A 76 -3.91 6.69 1.08
CA ARG A 76 -3.75 7.99 1.74
C ARG A 76 -4.42 8.05 3.11
N LYS A 77 -5.60 7.45 3.26
CA LYS A 77 -6.29 7.39 4.56
C LYS A 77 -5.57 6.49 5.54
N ILE A 78 -5.05 5.34 5.09
CA ILE A 78 -4.20 4.46 5.90
C ILE A 78 -2.97 5.24 6.40
N ASN A 79 -2.32 6.02 5.52
CA ASN A 79 -1.20 6.87 5.92
C ASN A 79 -1.59 7.91 6.99
N ASN A 80 -2.75 8.55 6.82
CA ASN A 80 -3.23 9.54 7.78
C ASN A 80 -3.55 8.92 9.15
N ILE A 81 -4.25 7.78 9.18
CA ILE A 81 -4.50 7.04 10.42
C ILE A 81 -3.16 6.66 11.07
N ARG A 82 -2.22 6.11 10.31
CA ARG A 82 -0.87 5.79 10.80
C ARG A 82 -0.17 7.00 11.42
N ASN A 83 -0.26 8.18 10.79
CA ASN A 83 0.37 9.38 11.33
C ASN A 83 -0.25 9.80 12.67
N VAL A 84 -1.57 9.74 12.79
CA VAL A 84 -2.27 10.03 14.04
C VAL A 84 -1.83 9.07 15.14
N PHE A 85 -1.73 7.77 14.85
CA PHE A 85 -1.17 6.80 15.79
C PHE A 85 0.31 7.09 16.11
N ALA A 86 1.15 7.42 15.13
CA ALA A 86 2.58 7.66 15.37
C ALA A 86 2.84 8.85 16.30
N HIS A 87 2.06 9.92 16.19
CA HIS A 87 2.27 11.16 16.97
C HIS A 87 1.59 11.17 18.33
N ASN A 88 0.56 10.34 18.55
CA ASN A 88 -0.20 10.31 19.81
C ASN A 88 -0.13 8.91 20.44
N THR A 89 0.43 8.79 21.64
CA THR A 89 0.60 7.51 22.34
C THR A 89 -0.72 6.90 22.78
N ASP A 90 -1.67 7.72 23.24
CA ASP A 90 -2.98 7.30 23.75
C ASP A 90 -4.06 7.26 22.65
N MET A 91 -3.65 7.03 21.40
CA MET A 91 -4.56 6.99 20.26
C MET A 91 -5.21 5.63 20.11
N ASN A 92 -6.53 5.60 19.90
CA ASN A 92 -7.31 4.40 19.65
C ASN A 92 -8.36 4.62 18.54
N PHE A 93 -9.08 3.55 18.19
CA PHE A 93 -10.09 3.55 17.13
C PHE A 93 -11.45 4.16 17.55
N GLU A 94 -11.57 4.66 18.77
CA GLU A 94 -12.72 5.44 19.25
C GLU A 94 -12.59 6.93 18.95
N ASN A 95 -11.38 7.39 18.60
CA ASN A 95 -11.12 8.78 18.28
C ASN A 95 -11.87 9.23 17.00
N ASP A 96 -12.54 10.38 17.09
CA ASP A 96 -13.30 10.95 15.98
C ASP A 96 -12.49 11.17 14.71
N GLN A 97 -11.22 11.58 14.82
CA GLN A 97 -10.34 11.77 13.67
C GLN A 97 -10.10 10.45 12.93
N VAL A 98 -9.89 9.36 13.68
CA VAL A 98 -9.72 8.01 13.11
C VAL A 98 -11.02 7.55 12.45
N LEU A 99 -12.17 7.69 13.13
CA LEU A 99 -13.48 7.33 12.60
C LEU A 99 -13.83 8.05 11.30
N GLN A 100 -13.49 9.35 11.19
CA GLN A 100 -13.70 10.13 9.98
C GLN A 100 -12.93 9.57 8.78
N HIS A 101 -11.72 9.03 8.99
CA HIS A 101 -10.97 8.36 7.94
C HIS A 101 -11.58 7.00 7.60
N VAL A 102 -11.95 6.20 8.60
CA VAL A 102 -12.55 4.86 8.41
C VAL A 102 -13.83 4.94 7.57
N ARG A 103 -14.72 5.89 7.87
CA ARG A 103 -15.98 6.12 7.11
C ARG A 103 -15.78 6.39 5.62
N LYS A 104 -14.60 6.84 5.23
CA LYS A 104 -14.30 7.24 3.85
C LYS A 104 -13.65 6.14 3.02
N PHE A 105 -13.32 4.98 3.60
CA PHE A 105 -12.77 3.84 2.85
C PHE A 105 -13.73 3.37 1.75
N SER A 106 -13.18 2.96 0.61
CA SER A 106 -13.97 2.43 -0.51
C SER A 106 -14.67 1.12 -0.12
N SER A 107 -14.01 0.28 0.67
CA SER A 107 -14.54 -0.97 1.24
C SER A 107 -15.79 -0.78 2.13
N VAL A 108 -15.92 0.39 2.74
CA VAL A 108 -17.07 0.80 3.58
C VAL A 108 -18.22 1.35 2.72
N LYS A 109 -17.90 1.91 1.56
CA LYS A 109 -18.85 2.52 0.61
C LYS A 109 -19.41 1.56 -0.45
N GLY A 110 -19.30 0.25 -0.26
CA GLY A 110 -19.64 -0.79 -1.26
C GLY A 110 -20.93 -0.57 -2.06
N LYS A 111 -21.03 -1.21 -3.24
CA LYS A 111 -22.05 -1.06 -4.30
C LYS A 111 -23.52 -1.02 -3.79
N GLY A 112 -23.96 0.11 -3.24
CA GLY A 112 -25.36 0.41 -2.92
C GLY A 112 -25.75 0.46 -1.43
N LYS A 113 -24.90 0.05 -0.46
CA LYS A 113 -25.19 0.20 0.98
C LYS A 113 -23.92 0.55 1.76
N ARG A 114 -23.93 1.69 2.46
CA ARG A 114 -22.84 2.09 3.39
C ARG A 114 -22.87 1.14 4.60
N LYS A 115 -21.73 0.52 4.91
CA LYS A 115 -21.59 -0.18 6.20
C LYS A 115 -21.63 0.86 7.33
N PRO A 116 -22.44 0.68 8.39
CA PRO A 116 -22.41 1.59 9.52
C PRO A 116 -21.03 1.50 10.18
N VAL A 117 -20.41 2.66 10.42
CA VAL A 117 -19.15 2.74 11.18
C VAL A 117 -19.50 3.06 12.62
N THR A 118 -19.19 2.13 13.51
CA THR A 118 -19.36 2.23 14.96
C THR A 118 -17.99 2.11 15.64
N LEU A 119 -17.91 2.49 16.92
CA LEU A 119 -16.69 2.28 17.72
C LEU A 119 -16.28 0.81 17.74
N ARG A 120 -17.26 -0.10 17.78
CA ARG A 120 -17.04 -1.55 17.87
C ARG A 120 -16.49 -2.19 16.59
N ASN A 121 -16.59 -1.53 15.43
CA ASN A 121 -16.17 -2.12 14.15
C ASN A 121 -15.15 -1.27 13.36
N SER A 122 -14.76 -0.11 13.88
CA SER A 122 -13.87 0.81 13.18
C SER A 122 -12.49 0.19 12.91
N PHE A 123 -11.96 -0.57 13.88
CA PHE A 123 -10.72 -1.33 13.73
C PHE A 123 -10.83 -2.45 12.67
N ASP A 124 -11.93 -3.20 12.67
CA ASP A 124 -12.16 -4.27 11.69
C ASP A 124 -12.29 -3.71 10.27
N LEU A 125 -13.00 -2.58 10.11
CA LEU A 125 -13.14 -1.90 8.83
C LEU A 125 -11.80 -1.34 8.32
N TYR A 126 -10.97 -0.80 9.22
CA TYR A 126 -9.59 -0.42 8.91
C TYR A 126 -8.76 -1.63 8.45
N THR A 127 -8.81 -2.72 9.20
CA THR A 127 -8.09 -3.96 8.87
C THR A 127 -8.53 -4.52 7.52
N ALA A 128 -9.83 -4.50 7.23
CA ALA A 128 -10.38 -4.91 5.95
C ALA A 128 -9.88 -4.02 4.79
N ALA A 129 -9.87 -2.69 4.98
CA ALA A 129 -9.36 -1.75 3.98
C ALA A 129 -7.85 -1.97 3.70
N CYS A 130 -7.04 -2.19 4.75
CA CYS A 130 -5.63 -2.55 4.61
C CYS A 130 -5.45 -3.86 3.82
N LYS A 131 -6.26 -4.88 4.13
CA LYS A 131 -6.22 -6.16 3.41
C LYS A 131 -6.59 -6.00 1.94
N GLU A 132 -7.62 -5.22 1.62
CA GLU A 132 -8.05 -4.96 0.25
C GLU A 132 -6.99 -4.20 -0.56
N CYS A 133 -6.40 -3.14 0.01
CA CYS A 133 -5.30 -2.41 -0.60
C CYS A 133 -4.09 -3.32 -0.82
N SER A 134 -3.65 -4.05 0.21
CA SER A 134 -2.50 -4.95 0.14
C SER A 134 -2.71 -6.05 -0.92
N THR A 135 -3.90 -6.65 -0.96
CA THR A 135 -4.26 -7.66 -1.97
C THR A 135 -4.25 -7.08 -3.38
N THR A 136 -4.74 -5.86 -3.57
CA THR A 136 -4.78 -5.19 -4.87
C THR A 136 -3.36 -4.90 -5.38
N VAL A 137 -2.51 -4.34 -4.52
CA VAL A 137 -1.09 -4.08 -4.84
C VAL A 137 -0.36 -5.39 -5.13
N TRP A 138 -0.54 -6.42 -4.29
CA TRP A 138 0.09 -7.72 -4.50
C TRP A 138 -0.34 -8.40 -5.80
N ARG A 139 -1.62 -8.30 -6.18
CA ARG A 139 -2.10 -8.78 -7.48
C ARG A 139 -1.41 -8.05 -8.64
N ALA A 140 -1.14 -6.75 -8.51
CA ALA A 140 -0.40 -6.00 -9.51
C ALA A 140 1.05 -6.49 -9.61
N VAL A 141 1.72 -6.74 -8.47
CA VAL A 141 3.07 -7.35 -8.41
C VAL A 141 3.08 -8.68 -9.16
N VAL A 142 2.16 -9.59 -8.84
CA VAL A 142 2.06 -10.92 -9.47
C VAL A 142 1.84 -10.82 -10.99
N LYS A 143 1.07 -9.83 -11.45
CA LYS A 143 0.88 -9.59 -12.90
C LYS A 143 2.20 -9.18 -13.58
N GLU A 144 2.96 -8.28 -12.97
CA GLU A 144 4.25 -7.82 -13.54
C GLU A 144 5.30 -8.95 -13.53
N VAL A 145 5.38 -9.76 -12.46
CA VAL A 145 6.26 -10.95 -12.41
C VAL A 145 5.96 -11.93 -13.56
N LYS A 146 4.68 -12.19 -13.83
CA LYS A 146 4.25 -13.07 -14.93
C LYS A 146 4.62 -12.50 -16.30
N LYS A 147 4.47 -11.18 -16.48
CA LYS A 147 4.82 -10.45 -17.71
C LYS A 147 6.33 -10.50 -17.98
N GLU A 148 7.17 -10.26 -16.98
CA GLU A 148 8.63 -10.38 -17.08
C GLU A 148 9.09 -11.80 -17.43
N SER A 149 8.51 -12.80 -16.75
CA SER A 149 8.77 -14.21 -17.05
C SER A 149 8.45 -14.56 -18.52
N GLY A 150 7.35 -14.01 -19.05
CA GLY A 150 6.97 -14.16 -20.45
C GLY A 150 7.95 -13.48 -21.42
N ARG A 151 8.41 -12.26 -21.10
CA ARG A 151 9.43 -11.52 -21.89
C ARG A 151 10.74 -12.30 -21.98
N MET A 152 11.19 -12.88 -20.87
CA MET A 152 12.44 -13.63 -20.81
C MET A 152 12.38 -14.92 -21.65
N LYS A 153 11.26 -15.65 -21.61
CA LYS A 153 11.02 -16.83 -22.47
C LYS A 153 11.03 -16.47 -23.96
N LYS A 154 10.42 -15.35 -24.36
CA LYS A 154 10.43 -14.87 -25.75
C LYS A 154 11.84 -14.49 -26.24
N LYS A 155 12.65 -13.82 -25.42
CA LYS A 155 14.05 -13.49 -25.73
C LYS A 155 14.89 -14.76 -25.97
N LYS A 156 14.74 -15.79 -25.13
CA LYS A 156 15.44 -17.08 -25.29
C LYS A 156 15.03 -17.81 -26.59
N LYS A 157 13.74 -17.79 -26.96
CA LYS A 157 13.27 -18.39 -28.23
C LYS A 157 13.80 -17.65 -29.46
N LYS A 158 13.87 -16.32 -29.45
CA LYS A 158 14.44 -15.53 -30.56
C LYS A 158 15.94 -15.78 -30.76
N LYS A 159 16.71 -15.98 -29.70
CA LYS A 159 18.15 -16.33 -29.78
C LYS A 159 18.44 -17.75 -30.30
N LYS A 160 17.45 -18.65 -30.31
CA LYS A 160 17.58 -20.05 -30.74
C LYS A 160 17.13 -20.33 -32.18
N LYS A 161 16.62 -19.35 -32.93
CA LYS A 161 16.32 -19.55 -34.36
C LYS A 161 17.63 -19.36 -35.16
N PRO A 162 18.11 -20.39 -35.89
CA PRO A 162 19.22 -20.21 -36.81
C PRO A 162 18.82 -19.25 -37.94
N LYS A 163 19.82 -18.50 -38.45
CA LYS A 163 19.67 -17.65 -39.63
C LYS A 163 19.41 -18.49 -40.87
#